data_AF-A0AAC9B3Y3-F1
#
_entry.id   AF-A0AAC9B3Y3-F1
#
_cell.length_a   1.000
_cell.length_b   1.000
_cell.length_c   1.000
_cell.angle_alpha   90.00
_cell.angle_beta   90.00
_cell.angle_gamma   90.00
#
_symmetry.space_group_name_H-M   'P 1'
#
loop_
_entity.id
_entity.type
_entity.pdbx_description
1 polymer ?
#
loop_
_entity_poly.entity_id
_entity_poly.type
_entity_poly.pdbx_seq_one_letter_code
_entity_poly.pdbx_strand_id
1 'polypeptide(L)'
;MFLIQYLLGSKGQKEIFSRNTGTALKQLPIKQLKDIPVPVPTLLEQQKIGNFFKELDSTIALHQRKLDLLKEQKKGFLQKMFV
;
A
#
# COMPACT_ATOMS: atom_id res chain seq x y z
N MET A 1 -2.23 11.58 2.05
CA MET A 1 -2.54 10.27 1.44
C MET A 1 -2.03 10.17 0.00
N PHE A 2 -2.26 11.16 -0.86
CA PHE A 2 -1.74 11.20 -2.24
C PHE A 2 -0.22 10.96 -2.36
N LEU A 3 0.61 11.70 -1.61
CA LEU A 3 2.07 11.57 -1.69
C LEU A 3 2.57 10.15 -1.39
N ILE A 4 1.99 9.50 -0.37
CA ILE A 4 2.34 8.12 -0.01
C ILE A 4 1.97 7.17 -1.16
N GLN A 5 0.76 7.31 -1.73
CA GLN A 5 0.33 6.49 -2.86
C GLN A 5 1.21 6.70 -4.10
N TYR A 6 1.66 7.94 -4.34
CA TYR A 6 2.59 8.24 -5.43
C TYR A 6 3.96 7.58 -5.23
N LEU A 7 4.55 7.73 -4.03
CA LEU A 7 5.87 7.17 -3.71
C LEU A 7 5.88 5.64 -3.75
N LEU A 8 4.80 5.00 -3.28
CA LEU A 8 4.65 3.54 -3.34
C LEU A 8 4.26 3.03 -4.73
N GLY A 9 3.80 3.91 -5.62
CA GLY A 9 3.50 3.58 -7.00
C GLY A 9 4.75 3.21 -7.80
N SER A 10 4.53 2.57 -8.96
CA SER A 10 5.62 2.06 -9.81
C SER A 10 6.63 3.14 -10.23
N LYS A 11 6.17 4.38 -10.48
CA LYS A 11 7.05 5.51 -10.82
C LYS A 11 7.86 5.97 -9.62
N GLY A 12 7.23 6.16 -8.46
CA GLY A 12 7.90 6.56 -7.22
C GLY A 12 8.95 5.54 -6.78
N GLN A 13 8.60 4.24 -6.82
CA GLN A 13 9.54 3.16 -6.49
C GLN A 13 10.71 3.05 -7.49
N LYS A 14 10.48 3.33 -8.78
CA LYS A 14 11.57 3.38 -9.77
C LYS A 14 12.54 4.52 -9.50
N GLU A 15 12.03 5.71 -9.16
CA GLU A 15 12.86 6.86 -8.77
C GLU A 15 13.62 6.63 -7.47
N ILE A 16 12.99 5.99 -6.48
CA ILE A 16 13.64 5.61 -5.23
C ILE A 16 14.74 4.59 -5.48
N PHE A 17 14.47 3.59 -6.34
CA PHE A 17 15.43 2.53 -6.64
C PHE A 17 16.61 3.02 -7.48
N SER A 18 16.39 3.92 -8.45
CA SER A 18 17.46 4.49 -9.28
C SER A 18 18.44 5.37 -8.47
N ARG A 19 17.94 6.00 -7.41
CA ARG A 19 18.73 6.84 -6.51
C ARG A 19 19.35 6.06 -5.35
N ASN A 20 18.98 4.80 -5.18
CA ASN A 20 19.51 3.96 -4.12
C ASN A 20 20.99 3.67 -4.39
N THR A 21 21.89 4.20 -3.55
CA THR A 21 23.33 3.99 -3.66
C THR A 21 23.65 2.54 -3.36
N GLY A 22 24.13 1.80 -4.38
CA GLY A 22 24.45 0.38 -4.30
C GLY A 22 25.51 0.07 -3.23
N THR A 23 25.06 -0.35 -2.06
CA THR A 23 25.83 -1.08 -1.04
C THR A 23 24.85 -1.94 -0.23
N ALA A 24 25.38 -2.89 0.55
CA ALA A 24 24.60 -3.89 1.31
C ALA A 24 23.51 -3.31 2.25
N LEU A 25 23.53 -2.00 2.50
CA LEU A 25 22.50 -1.25 3.22
C LEU A 25 21.72 -0.38 2.24
N LYS A 26 20.51 -0.80 1.88
CA LYS A 26 19.54 -0.02 1.07
C LYS A 26 18.97 1.14 1.89
N GLN A 27 19.77 2.17 2.15
CA GLN A 27 19.29 3.39 2.79
C GLN A 27 19.32 4.54 1.81
N LEU A 28 18.16 5.17 1.59
CA LEU A 28 18.05 6.39 0.78
C LEU A 28 18.32 7.59 1.70
N PRO A 29 19.39 8.37 1.47
CA PRO A 29 19.65 9.59 2.23
C PRO A 29 18.47 10.58 2.11
N ILE A 30 18.09 11.22 3.20
CA ILE A 30 16.97 12.19 3.25
C ILE A 30 17.13 13.30 2.19
N LYS A 31 18.36 13.70 1.88
CA LYS A 31 18.65 14.69 0.83
C LYS A 31 18.16 14.20 -0.54
N GLN A 32 18.49 12.97 -0.91
CA GLN A 32 18.06 12.38 -2.17
C GLN A 32 16.56 12.13 -2.24
N LEU A 33 15.91 11.86 -1.10
CA LEU A 33 14.46 11.74 -1.01
C LEU A 33 13.75 13.06 -1.34
N LYS A 34 14.29 14.20 -0.88
CA LYS A 34 13.73 15.53 -1.16
C LYS A 34 13.84 15.93 -2.64
N ASP A 35 14.83 15.37 -3.33
CA ASP A 35 15.10 15.67 -4.75
C ASP A 35 14.29 14.78 -5.70
N ILE A 36 13.41 13.92 -5.19
CA ILE A 36 12.54 13.09 -6.03
C ILE A 36 11.46 13.98 -6.67
N PRO A 37 11.37 14.03 -8.01
CA PRO A 37 10.34 14.79 -8.69
C PRO A 37 8.98 14.12 -8.45
N VAL A 38 8.11 14.84 -7.75
CA VAL A 38 6.72 14.44 -7.53
C VAL A 38 5.82 15.40 -8.32
N PRO A 39 5.02 14.92 -9.29
CA PRO A 39 3.98 15.72 -9.89
C PRO A 39 2.95 16.05 -8.81
N VAL A 40 2.72 17.34 -8.60
CA VAL A 40 1.74 17.83 -7.62
C VAL A 40 0.52 18.34 -8.40
N PRO A 41 -0.53 17.49 -8.58
CA PRO A 41 -1.76 17.90 -9.22
C PRO A 41 -2.56 18.85 -8.32
N THR A 42 -3.70 19.35 -8.80
CA THR A 42 -4.53 20.27 -8.01
C THR A 42 -5.01 19.64 -6.70
N LEU A 43 -5.26 20.45 -5.67
CA LEU A 43 -5.73 19.94 -4.37
C LEU A 43 -6.99 19.07 -4.52
N LEU A 44 -7.90 19.47 -5.42
CA LEU A 44 -9.14 18.76 -5.70
C LEU A 44 -8.87 17.37 -6.29
N GLU A 45 -7.92 17.25 -7.23
CA GLU A 45 -7.51 15.96 -7.77
C GLU A 45 -6.81 15.09 -6.71
N GLN A 46 -5.94 15.68 -5.88
CA GLN A 46 -5.29 14.96 -4.79
C GLN A 46 -6.31 14.38 -3.80
N GLN A 47 -7.37 15.13 -3.48
CA GLN A 47 -8.47 14.66 -2.63
C GLN A 47 -9.24 13.52 -3.28
N LYS A 48 -9.63 13.65 -4.56
CA LYS A 48 -10.32 12.58 -5.30
C LYS A 48 -9.51 11.29 -5.34
N ILE A 49 -8.23 11.38 -5.69
CA ILE A 49 -7.32 10.23 -5.73
C ILE A 49 -7.16 9.64 -4.32
N GLY A 50 -6.93 10.48 -3.31
CA GLY A 50 -6.79 10.04 -1.93
C GLY A 50 -8.03 9.31 -1.40
N ASN A 51 -9.22 9.83 -1.69
CA ASN A 51 -10.49 9.22 -1.28
C ASN A 51 -10.71 7.87 -1.98
N PHE A 52 -10.43 7.80 -3.28
CA PHE A 52 -10.53 6.54 -4.03
C PHE A 52 -9.67 5.43 -3.42
N PHE A 53 -8.39 5.71 -3.13
CA PHE A 53 -7.53 4.71 -2.49
C PHE A 53 -7.98 4.36 -1.06
N LYS A 54 -8.54 5.31 -0.33
CA LYS A 54 -9.09 5.05 1.02
C LYS A 54 -10.28 4.10 1.00
N GLU A 55 -11.17 4.28 0.02
CA GLU A 55 -12.29 3.37 -0.19
C GLU A 55 -11.81 1.97 -0.60
N LEU A 56 -10.79 1.91 -1.46
CA LEU A 56 -10.17 0.64 -1.86
C LEU A 56 -9.55 -0.09 -0.67
N ASP A 57 -8.75 0.58 0.15
CA ASP A 57 -8.14 0.02 1.36
C ASP A 57 -9.21 -0.49 2.34
N SER A 58 -10.30 0.26 2.51
CA SER A 58 -11.43 -0.12 3.35
C SER A 58 -12.14 -1.38 2.83
N THR A 59 -12.29 -1.48 1.51
CA THR A 59 -12.89 -2.64 0.83
C THR A 59 -12.02 -3.88 0.97
N ILE A 60 -10.70 -3.75 0.80
CA ILE A 60 -9.74 -4.84 1.03
C ILE A 60 -9.83 -5.33 2.48
N ALA A 61 -9.82 -4.42 3.45
CA ALA A 61 -9.91 -4.77 4.87
C ALA A 61 -11.23 -5.50 5.20
N LEU A 62 -12.35 -5.08 4.60
CA LEU A 62 -13.64 -5.75 4.76
C LEU A 62 -13.59 -7.19 4.22
N HIS A 63 -13.05 -7.39 3.02
CA HIS A 63 -12.92 -8.72 2.44
C HIS A 63 -11.96 -9.61 3.22
N GLN A 64 -10.87 -9.07 3.75
CA GLN A 64 -9.93 -9.80 4.60
C GLN A 64 -10.61 -10.32 5.87
N ARG A 65 -11.39 -9.48 6.56
CA ARG A 65 -12.18 -9.91 7.74
C ARG A 65 -13.17 -11.02 7.39
N LYS A 66 -13.84 -10.91 6.23
CA LYS A 66 -14.76 -11.96 5.77
C LYS A 66 -14.02 -13.28 5.48
N LEU A 67 -12.85 -13.22 4.85
CA LEU A 67 -12.02 -14.39 4.57
C LEU A 67 -11.61 -15.09 5.87
N ASP A 68 -11.16 -14.33 6.87
CA ASP A 68 -10.70 -14.87 8.14
C ASP A 68 -11.86 -15.51 8.92
N LEU A 69 -13.04 -14.90 8.92
CA LEU A 69 -14.26 -15.50 9.48
C LEU A 69 -14.60 -16.83 8.81
N LEU A 70 -14.56 -16.88 7.47
CA LEU A 70 -14.87 -18.12 6.72
C LEU A 70 -13.84 -19.23 7.00
N LYS A 71 -12.57 -18.88 7.20
CA LYS A 71 -11.53 -19.85 7.60
C LYS A 71 -11.82 -20.44 8.98
N GLU A 72 -12.20 -19.61 9.95
CA GLU A 72 -12.56 -20.08 11.29
C GLU A 72 -13.83 -20.94 11.28
N GLN A 73 -14.85 -20.54 10.52
CA GLN A 73 -16.06 -21.36 10.35
C GLN A 73 -15.75 -22.72 9.72
N LYS A 74 -14.94 -22.74 8.66
CA LYS A 74 -14.50 -23.99 8.03
C LYS A 74 -13.78 -24.90 9.02
N LYS A 75 -12.88 -24.34 9.82
CA LYS A 75 -12.15 -25.08 10.87
C LYS A 75 -13.12 -25.67 11.89
N GLY A 76 -14.08 -24.88 12.38
CA GLY A 76 -15.09 -25.34 13.33
C GLY A 76 -15.99 -26.45 12.77
N PHE A 77 -16.40 -26.35 11.50
CA PHE A 77 -17.19 -27.42 10.87
C PHE A 77 -16.39 -28.70 10.65
N LEU A 78 -15.14 -28.60 10.23
CA LEU A 78 -14.28 -29.78 10.07
C LEU A 78 -14.06 -30.49 11.41
N GLN A 79 -13.85 -29.75 12.50
CA GLN A 79 -13.74 -30.33 13.84
C GLN A 79 -15.01 -31.13 14.21
N LYS A 80 -16.20 -30.62 13.87
CA LYS A 80 -17.47 -31.32 14.12
C LYS A 80 -17.74 -32.51 13.21
N MET A 81 -17.04 -32.66 12.08
CA MET A 81 -17.22 -33.80 11.16
C MET A 81 -16.41 -35.03 11.56
N PHE A 82 -15.30 -34.85 12.28
CA PHE A 82 -14.35 -35.91 12.62
C PHE A 82 -14.28 -36.20 14.14
N VAL A 83 -15.21 -35.65 14.91
CA VAL A 83 -15.42 -35.91 16.35
C VAL A 83 -16.84 -36.43 16.54
#